data_AF-A0A7V8JZX7-F1
#
_entry.id   AF-A0A7V8JZX7-F1
#
_cell.length_a   1.000
_cell.length_b   1.000
_cell.length_c   1.000
_cell.angle_alpha   90.00
_cell.angle_beta   90.00
_cell.angle_gamma   90.00
#
_symmetry.space_group_name_H-M   'P 1'
#
loop_
_entity.id
_entity.type
_entity.pdbx_description
1 polymer ?
#
loop_
_entity_poly.entity_id
_entity_poly.type
_entity_poly.pdbx_seq_one_letter_code
_entity_poly.pdbx_strand_id
1 'polypeptide(L)'
;MLLLDEPFGALDAFTREELWCILRDLWTEQRFNVILVTHDPRESVFLADTVYVMSKSPGRFVVKREIELPRPRELELTYTKEFTDIVLELRSHIGAIRGNAAGATGAAAVAH
;
A
#
# COMPACT_ATOMS: atom_id res chain seq x y z
N MET A 1 10.01 -3.00 17.23
CA MET A 1 9.18 -3.43 16.08
C MET A 1 7.83 -2.74 16.22
N LEU A 2 7.32 -2.14 15.15
CA LEU A 2 6.04 -1.43 15.13
C LEU A 2 5.11 -2.09 14.11
N LEU A 3 3.86 -2.37 14.50
CA LEU A 3 2.79 -2.82 13.62
C LEU A 3 1.71 -1.74 13.61
N LEU A 4 1.28 -1.34 12.41
CA LEU A 4 0.25 -0.34 12.20
C LEU A 4 -0.83 -0.94 11.28
N ASP A 5 -2.08 -0.88 11.72
CA ASP A 5 -3.23 -1.33 10.94
C ASP A 5 -4.12 -0.12 10.63
N GLU A 6 -4.16 0.27 9.35
CA GLU A 6 -4.89 1.44 8.85
C GLU A 6 -4.68 2.73 9.67
N PRO A 7 -3.42 3.12 9.98
CA PRO A 7 -3.13 4.17 10.94
C PRO A 7 -3.59 5.58 10.51
N PHE A 8 -3.80 5.80 9.21
CA PHE A 8 -4.08 7.12 8.65
C PHE A 8 -5.48 7.27 8.04
N GLY A 9 -6.30 6.21 8.07
CA GLY A 9 -7.58 6.17 7.34
C GLY A 9 -8.63 7.17 7.82
N ALA A 10 -8.51 7.66 9.06
CA ALA A 10 -9.44 8.62 9.68
C ALA A 10 -9.00 10.09 9.55
N LEU A 11 -7.88 10.35 8.89
CA LEU A 11 -7.27 11.69 8.82
C LEU A 11 -7.63 12.39 7.52
N ASP A 12 -7.69 13.72 7.56
CA ASP A 12 -7.72 14.52 6.35
C ASP A 12 -6.37 14.45 5.61
N ALA A 13 -6.35 14.98 4.39
CA ALA A 13 -5.20 14.87 3.51
C ALA A 13 -3.91 15.50 4.09
N PHE A 14 -4.01 16.69 4.70
CA PHE A 14 -2.83 17.39 5.20
C PHE A 14 -2.28 16.72 6.47
N THR A 15 -3.14 16.40 7.43
CA THR A 15 -2.71 15.72 8.66
C THR A 15 -2.15 14.32 8.37
N ARG A 16 -2.69 13.62 7.37
CA ARG A 16 -2.13 12.34 6.93
C ARG A 16 -0.71 12.49 6.39
N GLU A 17 -0.48 13.44 5.48
CA GLU A 17 0.85 13.68 4.89
C GLU A 17 1.87 14.12 5.96
N GLU A 18 1.46 14.93 6.93
CA GLU A 18 2.28 15.28 8.09
C GLU A 18 2.72 14.04 8.89
N LEU A 19 1.78 13.13 9.19
CA LEU A 19 2.12 11.89 9.89
C LEU A 19 3.00 10.95 9.07
N TRP A 20 2.91 10.96 7.73
CA TRP A 20 3.84 10.21 6.90
C TRP A 20 5.27 10.71 7.09
N CYS A 21 5.47 12.02 7.10
CA CYS A 21 6.77 12.63 7.36
C CYS A 21 7.28 12.30 8.76
N ILE A 22 6.43 12.41 9.79
CA ILE A 22 6.79 12.05 11.17
C ILE A 22 7.23 10.58 11.27
N LEU A 23 6.49 9.65 10.66
CA LEU A 23 6.84 8.23 10.68
C LEU A 23 8.14 7.95 9.91
N ARG A 24 8.34 8.60 8.76
CA ARG A 24 9.57 8.53 7.96
C ARG A 24 10.78 8.99 8.79
N ASP A 25 10.66 10.12 9.47
CA ASP A 25 11.75 10.71 10.25
C ASP A 25 12.09 9.84 11.46
N LEU A 26 11.07 9.41 12.20
CA LEU A 26 11.24 8.49 13.32
C LEU A 26 11.90 7.18 12.90
N TRP A 27 11.50 6.61 11.77
CA TRP A 27 12.14 5.41 11.21
C TRP A 27 13.59 5.66 10.79
N THR A 28 13.87 6.82 10.19
CA THR A 28 15.22 7.19 9.74
C THR A 28 16.19 7.28 10.92
N GLU A 29 15.73 7.83 12.05
CA GLU A 29 16.50 7.95 13.28
C GLU A 29 16.68 6.62 14.02
N GLN A 30 15.58 5.88 14.21
CA GLN A 30 15.56 4.72 15.12
C GLN A 30 15.75 3.37 14.42
N ARG A 31 15.58 3.30 13.10
CA ARG A 31 15.74 2.12 12.24
C ARG A 31 15.04 0.85 12.75
N PHE A 32 13.85 1.00 13.33
CA PHE A 32 13.04 -0.15 13.74
C PHE A 32 12.30 -0.78 12.55
N ASN A 33 11.97 -2.07 12.66
CA ASN A 33 11.11 -2.74 11.68
C ASN A 33 9.67 -2.25 11.80
N VAL A 34 9.07 -1.86 10.67
CA VAL A 34 7.68 -1.42 10.56
C VAL A 34 6.93 -2.35 9.62
N ILE A 35 5.76 -2.82 10.07
CA ILE A 35 4.77 -3.44 9.19
C ILE A 35 3.55 -2.52 9.23
N LEU A 36 3.15 -2.03 8.05
CA LEU A 36 2.00 -1.17 7.87
C LEU A 36 1.00 -1.85 6.94
N VAL A 37 -0.24 -1.99 7.41
CA VAL A 37 -1.38 -2.43 6.62
C VAL A 37 -2.19 -1.20 6.25
N THR A 38 -2.45 -1.03 4.95
CA THR A 38 -3.20 0.12 4.42
C THR A 38 -3.97 -0.28 3.16
N HIS A 39 -5.06 0.43 2.91
CA HIS A 39 -5.81 0.39 1.66
C HIS A 39 -5.39 1.48 0.67
N ASP A 40 -4.48 2.40 1.05
CA ASP A 40 -3.97 3.46 0.19
C ASP A 40 -2.57 3.09 -0.38
N PRO A 41 -2.45 2.88 -1.71
CA PRO A 41 -1.16 2.59 -2.33
C PRO A 41 -0.15 3.74 -2.20
N ARG A 42 -0.57 5.00 -2.07
CA ARG A 42 0.35 6.14 -1.88
C ARG A 42 1.12 6.02 -0.57
N GLU A 43 0.43 5.64 0.51
CA GLU A 43 1.04 5.37 1.82
C GLU A 43 2.11 4.29 1.71
N SER A 44 1.78 3.20 1.01
CA SER A 44 2.67 2.06 0.81
C SER A 44 3.94 2.46 0.06
N VAL A 45 3.82 3.21 -1.04
CA VAL A 45 4.98 3.65 -1.84
C VAL A 45 5.82 4.69 -1.09
N PHE A 46 5.18 5.60 -0.33
CA PHE A 46 5.90 6.61 0.44
C PHE A 46 6.69 6.00 1.60
N LEU A 47 6.08 5.10 2.38
CA LEU A 47 6.65 4.64 3.65
C LEU A 47 7.45 3.34 3.56
N ALA A 48 7.15 2.44 2.62
CA ALA A 48 7.72 1.09 2.63
C ALA A 48 8.95 0.93 1.74
N ASP A 49 9.83 -0.01 2.10
CA ASP A 49 10.89 -0.50 1.21
C ASP A 49 10.39 -1.66 0.33
N THR A 50 9.39 -2.39 0.82
CA THR A 50 8.73 -3.48 0.08
C THR A 50 7.24 -3.46 0.36
N VAL A 51 6.45 -3.54 -0.69
CA VAL A 51 4.98 -3.60 -0.65
C VAL A 51 4.53 -5.00 -1.06
N TYR A 52 3.69 -5.60 -0.23
CA TYR A 52 3.02 -6.84 -0.55
C TYR A 52 1.54 -6.58 -0.81
N VAL A 53 1.01 -7.10 -1.90
CA VAL A 53 -0.45 -7.09 -2.15
C VAL A 53 -1.01 -8.45 -1.80
N MET A 54 -2.09 -8.46 -1.04
CA MET A 54 -2.79 -9.67 -0.64
C MET A 54 -4.05 -9.90 -1.48
N SER A 55 -4.32 -11.16 -1.82
CA SER A 55 -5.60 -11.57 -2.39
C SER A 55 -6.73 -11.39 -1.38
N LYS A 56 -7.97 -11.29 -1.89
CA LYS A 56 -9.15 -11.54 -1.07
C LYS A 56 -9.15 -13.01 -0.60
N SER A 57 -9.92 -13.30 0.45
CA SER A 57 -10.02 -14.61 1.09
C SER A 57 -9.96 -15.81 0.11
N PRO A 58 -9.12 -16.83 0.37
CA PRO A 58 -8.13 -16.90 1.44
C PRO A 58 -6.94 -15.94 1.18
N GLY A 59 -6.49 -15.21 2.22
CA GLY A 59 -5.45 -14.19 2.09
C GLY A 59 -4.08 -14.78 1.73
N ARG A 60 -3.61 -14.51 0.52
CA ARG A 60 -2.29 -14.92 0.02
C ARG A 60 -1.55 -13.72 -0.53
N PHE A 61 -0.24 -13.68 -0.37
CA PHE A 61 0.58 -12.71 -1.09
C PHE A 61 0.57 -13.04 -2.58
N VAL A 62 0.14 -12.07 -3.39
CA VAL A 62 0.02 -12.23 -4.84
C VAL A 62 0.94 -11.30 -5.61
N VAL A 63 1.42 -10.22 -4.96
CA VAL A 63 2.43 -9.33 -5.50
C VAL A 63 3.44 -9.02 -4.40
N LYS A 64 4.71 -9.01 -4.76
CA LYS A 64 5.80 -8.40 -3.99
C LYS A 64 6.43 -7.33 -4.88
N ARG A 65 6.43 -6.09 -4.42
CA ARG A 65 7.05 -4.95 -5.12
C ARG A 65 8.09 -4.30 -4.21
N GLU A 66 9.33 -4.26 -4.66
CA GLU A 66 10.39 -3.48 -3.98
C GLU A 66 10.29 -2.02 -4.42
N ILE A 67 10.48 -1.06 -3.51
CA ILE A 67 10.32 0.37 -3.82
C ILE A 67 11.71 0.99 -3.99
N GLU A 68 12.15 1.04 -5.24
CA GLU A 68 13.47 1.56 -5.66
C GLU A 68 13.48 3.10 -5.75
N LEU A 69 12.81 3.77 -4.82
CA LEU A 69 12.84 5.23 -4.68
C LEU A 69 13.82 5.61 -3.57
N PRO A 70 14.70 6.61 -3.79
CA PRO A 70 15.73 6.99 -2.83
C PRO A 70 15.11 7.47 -1.50
N ARG A 71 15.81 7.20 -0.40
CA ARG A 71 15.48 7.68 0.95
C ARG A 71 16.39 8.86 1.31
N PRO A 72 15.91 9.87 2.06
CA PRO A 72 14.54 10.06 2.53
C PRO A 72 13.59 10.45 1.39
N ARG A 73 12.32 10.02 1.48
CA ARG A 73 11.29 10.39 0.51
C ARG A 73 10.58 11.64 1.01
N GLU A 74 10.71 12.74 0.27
CA GLU A 74 10.00 13.98 0.54
C GLU A 74 8.63 13.99 -0.16
N LEU A 75 7.69 14.80 0.34
CA LEU A 75 6.34 14.88 -0.24
C LEU A 75 6.34 15.25 -1.73
N GLU A 76 7.31 16.05 -2.17
CA GLU A 76 7.51 16.40 -3.58
C GLU A 76 7.67 15.17 -4.49
N LEU A 77 8.24 14.09 -3.96
CA LEU A 77 8.40 12.83 -4.69
C LEU A 77 7.04 12.25 -5.11
N THR A 78 5.98 12.51 -4.34
CA THR A 78 4.64 11.98 -4.63
C THR A 78 4.03 12.52 -5.92
N TYR A 79 4.57 13.64 -6.43
CA TYR A 79 4.16 14.27 -7.70
C TYR A 79 5.03 13.84 -8.88
N THR A 80 6.07 13.04 -8.65
CA THR A 80 6.94 12.54 -9.72
C THR A 80 6.26 11.42 -10.52
N LYS A 81 6.71 11.26 -11.76
CA LYS A 81 6.19 10.21 -12.64
C LYS A 81 6.53 8.83 -12.07
N GLU A 82 7.74 8.65 -11.57
CA GLU A 82 8.25 7.40 -11.02
C GLU A 82 7.39 6.93 -9.84
N PHE A 83 7.06 7.82 -8.91
CA PHE A 83 6.17 7.51 -7.79
C PHE A 83 4.76 7.16 -8.29
N THR A 84 4.23 7.98 -9.20
CA THR A 84 2.87 7.81 -9.75
C THR A 84 2.73 6.48 -10.49
N ASP A 85 3.73 6.09 -11.26
CA ASP A 85 3.74 4.83 -12.01
C ASP A 85 3.65 3.62 -11.05
N ILE A 86 4.41 3.62 -9.95
CA ILE A 86 4.37 2.54 -8.95
C ILE A 86 3.01 2.51 -8.25
N VAL A 87 2.44 3.67 -7.92
CA VAL A 87 1.09 3.73 -7.32
C VAL A 87 0.04 3.16 -8.26
N LEU A 88 0.12 3.48 -9.56
CA LEU A 88 -0.80 2.97 -10.57
C LEU A 88 -0.62 1.45 -10.79
N GLU A 89 0.62 0.95 -10.79
CA GLU A 89 0.95 -0.47 -10.84
C GLU A 89 0.26 -1.22 -9.68
N LEU A 90 0.49 -0.79 -8.44
CA LEU A 90 -0.11 -1.40 -7.25
C LEU A 90 -1.63 -1.32 -7.26
N ARG A 91 -2.20 -0.17 -7.64
CA ARG A 91 -3.65 0.01 -7.76
C ARG A 91 -4.25 -0.94 -8.79
N SER A 92 -3.58 -1.15 -9.92
CA SER A 92 -4.00 -2.11 -10.95
C SER A 92 -4.06 -3.53 -10.41
N HIS A 93 -3.03 -3.97 -9.66
CA HIS A 93 -3.02 -5.27 -9.01
C HIS A 93 -4.18 -5.44 -8.02
N ILE A 94 -4.41 -4.45 -7.15
CA ILE A 94 -5.52 -4.45 -6.19
C ILE A 94 -6.87 -4.53 -6.93
N GLY A 95 -7.03 -3.75 -8.00
CA GLY A 95 -8.23 -3.76 -8.84
C GLY A 95 -8.49 -5.12 -9.50
N ALA A 96 -7.47 -5.74 -10.09
CA ALA A 96 -7.56 -7.05 -10.73
C ALA A 96 -7.97 -8.15 -9.74
N ILE A 97 -7.42 -8.13 -8.53
CA ILE A 97 -7.76 -9.07 -7.45
C ILE A 97 -9.24 -8.92 -7.05
N ARG A 98 -9.73 -7.68 -6.95
CA ARG A 98 -11.13 -7.40 -6.62
C ARG A 98 -12.07 -7.79 -7.76
N GLY A 99 -11.68 -7.56 -9.02
CA GLY A 99 -12.47 -7.89 -10.22
C GLY A 99 -12.59 -9.39 -10.47
N ASN A 100 -11.50 -10.16 -10.34
CA ASN A 100 -11.51 -11.61 -10.52
C ASN A 100 -12.39 -12.33 -9.48
N ALA A 101 -12.55 -11.76 -8.29
CA ALA A 101 -13.43 -12.31 -7.27
C ALA A 101 -14.93 -12.19 -7.63
N ALA A 102 -15.33 -11.17 -8.41
CA ALA A 102 -16.73 -11.00 -8.82
C ALA A 102 -17.16 -12.03 -9.89
N GLY A 103 -16.22 -12.52 -10.70
CA GLY A 103 -16.48 -13.57 -11.72
C GLY A 103 -16.68 -14.97 -11.14
N ALA A 104 -16.08 -15.29 -9.99
CA ALA A 104 -16.15 -16.62 -9.39
C ALA A 104 -17.50 -16.92 -8.70
N THR A 105 -18.23 -15.89 -8.26
CA THR A 105 -19.54 -16.02 -7.58
C THR A 105 -20.73 -16.28 -8.52
N GLY A 106 -20.56 -16.15 -9.84
CA GLY A 106 -21.64 -16.35 -10.83
C GLY A 106 -21.80 -17.78 -11.36
N ALA A 107 -20.82 -18.66 -11.15
CA ALA A 107 -20.79 -19.99 -11.78
C ALA A 107 -21.42 -21.12 -10.94
N ALA A 108 -21.81 -20.86 -9.69
CA ALA A 108 -22.28 -21.91 -8.77
C ALA A 108 -23.82 -22.04 -8.66
N ALA A 109 -24.60 -21.28 -9.44
CA ALA A 109 -26.06 -21.22 -9.27
C ALA A 109 -26.88 -21.91 -10.38
N VAL A 110 -26.28 -22.73 -11.26
CA VAL A 110 -27.02 -23.46 -12.31
C VAL A 110 -26.63 -24.94 -12.32
N ALA A 111 -26.94 -25.65 -11.24
CA ALA A 111 -26.98 -27.11 -11.21
C ALA A 111 -27.81 -27.58 -10.02
N HIS A 112 -29.14 -27.53 -10.13
CA HIS A 112 -30.07 -28.63 -9.81
C HIS A 112 -31.52 -28.20 -10.02
#